data_AF-A0A1V4YQI0-F1
#
_entry.id   AF-A0A1V4YQI0-F1
#
_cell.length_a   1.000
_cell.length_b   1.000
_cell.length_c   1.000
_cell.angle_alpha   90.00
_cell.angle_beta   90.00
_cell.angle_gamma   90.00
#
_symmetry.space_group_name_H-M   'P 1'
#
loop_
_entity.id
_entity.type
_entity.pdbx_description
1 polymer ?
#
loop_
_entity_poly.entity_id
_entity_poly.type
_entity_poly.pdbx_seq_one_letter_code
_entity_poly.pdbx_strand_id
1 'polypeptide(L)'
;MVSTIICPRCKTKNAKTAEICYNCKNTLKTHKKPSILSTNPKSKIELKLIVVGTIIFVVTNIILLDIAFDYAYMISGFSTMVYLYFAFKNSPIPKSDNNLRSVGFKIILNYLIIVLLGCIFLLAIGIIH
;
A
#
# COMPACT_ATOMS: atom_id res chain seq x y z
N MET A 1 -31.53 -35.43 1.41
CA MET A 1 -31.21 -34.71 2.67
C MET A 1 -30.97 -33.24 2.35
N VAL A 2 -31.81 -32.33 2.83
CA VAL A 2 -31.64 -30.88 2.61
C VAL A 2 -30.52 -30.40 3.53
N SER A 3 -29.43 -29.88 2.98
CA SER A 3 -28.33 -29.35 3.79
C SER A 3 -28.79 -28.10 4.55
N THR A 4 -28.62 -28.07 5.88
CA THR A 4 -29.02 -26.95 6.75
C THR A 4 -27.81 -26.27 7.40
N ILE A 5 -27.89 -24.96 7.62
CA ILE A 5 -26.92 -24.18 8.40
C ILE A 5 -27.53 -23.79 9.75
N ILE A 6 -26.74 -23.82 10.82
CA ILE A 6 -27.19 -23.44 12.17
C ILE A 6 -26.84 -21.97 12.41
N CYS A 7 -27.82 -21.18 12.85
CA CYS A 7 -27.57 -19.78 13.23
C CYS A 7 -26.65 -19.70 14.45
N PRO A 8 -25.52 -18.96 14.40
CA PRO A 8 -24.59 -18.88 15.51
C PRO A 8 -25.14 -18.13 16.74
N ARG A 9 -26.22 -17.34 16.57
CA ARG A 9 -26.81 -16.53 17.65
C ARG A 9 -27.97 -17.24 18.37
N CYS A 10 -28.94 -17.74 17.61
CA CYS A 10 -30.17 -18.35 18.17
C CYS A 10 -30.27 -19.86 17.95
N LYS A 11 -29.24 -20.50 17.39
CA LYS A 11 -29.17 -21.96 17.12
C LYS A 11 -30.27 -22.52 16.21
N THR A 12 -31.09 -21.66 15.60
CA THR A 12 -32.12 -22.06 14.64
C THR A 12 -31.50 -22.67 13.37
N LYS A 13 -32.08 -23.78 12.89
CA LYS A 13 -31.68 -24.43 11.62
C LYS A 13 -32.30 -23.69 10.44
N ASN A 14 -31.48 -23.20 9.53
CA ASN A 14 -31.88 -22.49 8.32
C ASN A 14 -31.47 -23.29 7.08
N ALA A 15 -32.07 -22.99 5.93
CA ALA A 15 -31.60 -23.51 4.65
C ALA A 15 -30.15 -23.08 4.41
N LYS A 16 -29.31 -23.94 3.82
CA LYS A 16 -27.90 -23.60 3.53
C LYS A 16 -27.72 -22.37 2.63
N THR A 17 -28.74 -22.05 1.82
CA THR A 17 -28.78 -20.86 0.96
C THR A 17 -29.27 -19.59 1.67
N ALA A 18 -29.76 -19.68 2.91
CA ALA A 18 -30.26 -18.53 3.64
C ALA A 18 -29.10 -17.62 4.07
N GLU A 19 -29.16 -16.35 3.68
CA GLU A 19 -28.20 -15.32 4.14
C GLU A 19 -28.59 -14.75 5.50
N ILE A 20 -29.88 -14.80 5.82
CA ILE A 20 -30.49 -14.23 7.02
C ILE A 20 -31.23 -15.33 7.77
N CYS A 21 -31.10 -15.36 9.09
CA CYS A 21 -31.83 -16.29 9.92
C CYS A 21 -33.31 -15.92 9.95
N TYR A 22 -34.22 -16.85 9.61
CA TYR A 22 -35.66 -16.57 9.59
C TYR A 22 -36.23 -16.20 10.98
N ASN A 23 -35.63 -16.74 12.05
CA ASN A 23 -36.09 -16.51 13.42
C ASN A 23 -35.57 -15.18 14.00
N CYS A 24 -34.24 -14.99 14.08
CA CYS A 24 -33.65 -13.81 14.73
C CYS A 24 -33.28 -12.67 13.78
N LYS A 25 -33.57 -12.79 12.48
CA LYS A 25 -33.27 -11.81 11.42
C LYS A 25 -31.80 -11.38 11.30
N ASN A 26 -30.88 -12.07 11.98
CA ASN A 26 -29.45 -11.79 11.91
C ASN A 26 -28.78 -12.49 10.71
N THR A 27 -27.72 -11.89 10.19
CA THR A 27 -26.92 -12.44 9.09
C THR A 27 -26.24 -13.75 9.50
N LEU A 28 -26.41 -14.80 8.69
CA LEU A 28 -25.80 -16.12 8.88
C LEU A 28 -24.36 -16.17 8.37
N LYS A 29 -24.01 -15.30 7.42
CA LYS A 29 -22.64 -15.13 6.94
C LYS A 29 -21.84 -14.37 7.99
N THR A 30 -20.93 -15.08 8.67
CA THR A 30 -19.82 -14.44 9.37
C THR A 30 -19.02 -13.72 8.30
N HIS A 31 -18.97 -12.38 8.33
CA HIS A 31 -17.99 -11.65 7.55
C HIS A 31 -16.64 -12.27 7.87
N LYS A 32 -16.04 -12.98 6.88
CA LYS A 32 -14.66 -13.43 7.01
C LYS A 32 -13.87 -12.19 7.35
N LYS A 33 -13.32 -12.16 8.57
CA LYS A 33 -12.39 -11.13 9.02
C LYS A 33 -11.35 -11.00 7.90
N PRO A 34 -11.14 -9.82 7.29
CA PRO A 34 -10.21 -9.71 6.19
C PRO A 34 -8.85 -10.21 6.68
N SER A 35 -8.33 -11.27 6.07
CA SER A 35 -7.01 -11.79 6.39
C SER A 35 -6.00 -10.69 6.05
N ILE A 36 -5.20 -10.32 7.04
CA ILE A 36 -4.16 -9.29 6.95
C ILE A 36 -3.15 -9.57 5.82
N LEU A 37 -3.16 -10.80 5.30
CA LEU A 37 -2.28 -11.30 4.25
C LEU A 37 -3.03 -11.73 2.98
N SER A 38 -4.13 -11.07 2.63
CA SER A 38 -4.60 -11.14 1.25
C SER A 38 -3.67 -10.27 0.40
N THR A 39 -2.82 -10.92 -0.40
CA THR A 39 -1.96 -10.30 -1.41
C THR A 39 -2.84 -9.60 -2.46
N ASN A 40 -3.28 -8.41 -2.10
CA ASN A 40 -4.10 -7.54 -2.93
C ASN A 40 -3.29 -7.20 -4.19
N PRO A 41 -3.80 -7.40 -5.42
CA PRO A 41 -3.08 -6.99 -6.63
C PRO A 41 -2.70 -5.50 -6.62
N LYS A 42 -3.44 -4.68 -5.86
CA LYS A 42 -3.12 -3.27 -5.58
C LYS A 42 -1.80 -3.10 -4.80
N SER A 43 -1.44 -4.02 -3.90
CA SER A 43 -0.20 -3.94 -3.13
C SER A 43 1.04 -4.28 -3.95
N LYS A 44 0.92 -5.11 -5.00
CA LYS A 44 2.03 -5.40 -5.92
C LYS A 44 2.46 -4.16 -6.71
N ILE A 45 1.51 -3.30 -7.08
CA ILE A 45 1.78 -2.05 -7.80
C ILE A 45 2.49 -1.06 -6.87
N GLU A 46 2.00 -0.92 -5.63
CA GLU A 46 2.62 -0.08 -4.61
C GLU A 46 4.05 -0.55 -4.26
N LEU A 47 4.28 -1.87 -4.16
CA LEU A 47 5.62 -2.41 -3.93
C LEU A 47 6.58 -2.12 -5.08
N LYS A 48 6.16 -2.31 -6.33
CA LYS A 48 7.00 -1.97 -7.50
C LYS A 48 7.40 -0.49 -7.51
N LEU A 49 6.45 0.40 -7.16
CA LEU A 49 6.70 1.82 -7.07
C LEU A 49 7.78 2.15 -6.03
N ILE A 50 7.67 1.55 -4.84
CA ILE A 50 8.64 1.72 -3.76
C ILE A 50 10.02 1.22 -4.20
N VAL A 51 10.12 0.01 -4.75
CA VAL A 51 11.41 -0.58 -5.18
C VAL A 51 12.10 0.30 -6.22
N VAL A 52 11.38 0.72 -7.26
CA VAL A 52 11.95 1.58 -8.31
C VAL A 52 12.32 2.95 -7.75
N GLY A 53 11.49 3.52 -6.87
CA GLY A 53 11.79 4.78 -6.20
C GLY A 53 13.05 4.72 -5.35
N THR A 54 13.25 3.63 -4.59
CA THR A 54 14.47 3.41 -3.79
C THR A 54 15.70 3.27 -4.67
N ILE A 55 15.61 2.57 -5.80
CA ILE A 55 16.71 2.48 -6.77
C ILE A 55 17.08 3.87 -7.30
N ILE A 56 16.09 4.67 -7.71
CA ILE A 56 16.31 6.05 -8.20
C ILE A 56 16.99 6.89 -7.11
N PHE A 57 16.50 6.83 -5.87
CA PHE A 57 17.07 7.57 -4.75
C PHE A 57 18.55 7.22 -4.54
N VAL A 58 18.86 5.92 -4.42
CA VAL A 58 20.22 5.43 -4.15
C VAL A 58 21.16 5.75 -5.30
N VAL A 59 20.79 5.45 -6.54
CA VAL A 59 21.64 5.69 -7.72
C VAL A 59 21.91 7.19 -7.89
N THR A 60 20.89 8.03 -7.73
CA THR A 60 21.05 9.49 -7.80
C THR A 60 21.97 9.99 -6.70
N ASN A 61 21.84 9.45 -5.48
CA ASN A 61 22.70 9.81 -4.36
C ASN A 61 24.16 9.44 -4.63
N ILE A 62 24.43 8.19 -5.07
CA ILE A 62 25.78 7.71 -5.41
C ILE A 62 26.45 8.59 -6.47
N ILE A 63 25.74 8.90 -7.56
CA ILE A 63 26.28 9.73 -8.65
C ILE A 63 26.61 11.15 -8.16
N LEU A 64 25.77 11.70 -7.27
CA LEU A 64 25.94 13.08 -6.80
C LEU A 64 26.94 13.22 -5.66
N LEU A 65 27.25 12.15 -4.93
CA LEU A 65 28.29 12.18 -3.89
C LEU A 65 29.64 12.60 -4.46
N ASP A 66 29.95 12.22 -5.70
CA ASP A 66 31.20 12.59 -6.38
C ASP A 66 31.24 14.06 -6.85
N ILE A 67 30.07 14.71 -7.00
CA ILE A 67 29.97 16.07 -7.56
C ILE A 67 29.73 17.10 -6.45
N ALA A 68 28.81 16.79 -5.53
CA ALA A 68 28.25 17.73 -4.58
C ALA A 68 27.66 17.01 -3.36
N PHE A 69 28.54 16.59 -2.44
CA PHE A 69 28.20 15.82 -1.23
C PHE A 69 27.04 16.44 -0.43
N ASP A 70 27.10 17.74 -0.15
CA ASP A 70 26.09 18.44 0.67
C ASP A 70 24.70 18.51 0.01
N TYR A 71 24.64 18.38 -1.32
CA TYR A 71 23.40 18.50 -2.09
C TYR A 71 22.87 17.14 -2.58
N ALA A 72 23.64 16.06 -2.46
CA ALA A 72 23.28 14.73 -2.95
C ALA A 72 21.93 14.26 -2.38
N TYR A 73 21.71 14.45 -1.08
CA TYR A 73 20.44 14.09 -0.42
C TYR A 73 19.26 14.93 -0.88
N MET A 74 19.45 16.24 -1.03
CA MET A 74 18.38 17.15 -1.43
C MET A 74 17.93 16.84 -2.86
N ILE A 75 18.88 16.63 -3.77
CA ILE A 75 18.59 16.36 -5.18
C ILE A 75 18.04 14.93 -5.37
N SER A 76 18.57 13.93 -4.67
CA SER A 76 18.03 12.56 -4.72
C SER A 76 16.61 12.47 -4.15
N GLY A 77 16.31 13.22 -3.07
CA GLY A 77 14.95 13.39 -2.55
C GLY A 77 14.01 14.05 -3.57
N PHE A 78 14.46 15.15 -4.19
CA PHE A 78 13.68 15.84 -5.22
C PHE A 78 13.37 14.94 -6.42
N SER A 79 14.37 14.22 -6.94
CA SER A 79 14.22 13.26 -8.04
C SER A 79 13.18 12.18 -7.71
N THR A 80 13.21 11.66 -6.48
CA THR A 80 12.26 10.66 -5.99
C THR A 80 10.83 11.21 -5.89
N MET A 81 10.67 12.45 -5.44
CA MET A 81 9.37 13.14 -5.40
C MET A 81 8.78 13.30 -6.81
N VAL A 82 9.59 13.73 -7.78
CA VAL A 82 9.18 13.88 -9.18
C VAL A 82 8.72 12.55 -9.77
N TYR A 83 9.49 11.48 -9.53
CA TYR A 83 9.14 10.13 -9.95
C TYR A 83 7.76 9.70 -9.40
N LEU A 84 7.54 9.85 -8.09
CA LEU A 84 6.27 9.47 -7.46
C LEU A 84 5.09 10.28 -8.00
N TYR A 85 5.28 11.58 -8.24
CA TYR A 85 4.26 12.42 -8.83
C TYR A 85 3.81 11.87 -10.20
N PHE A 86 4.75 11.56 -11.10
CA PHE A 86 4.42 11.00 -12.42
C PHE A 86 3.79 9.61 -12.32
N ALA A 87 4.30 8.76 -11.45
CA ALA A 87 3.76 7.43 -11.19
C ALA A 87 2.29 7.44 -10.74
N PHE A 88 1.95 8.33 -9.81
CA PHE A 88 0.59 8.46 -9.30
C PHE A 88 -0.32 9.24 -10.26
N LYS A 89 0.22 10.21 -11.01
CA LYS A 89 -0.51 10.93 -12.08
C LYS A 89 -0.99 9.99 -13.19
N ASN A 90 -0.17 9.01 -13.56
CA ASN A 90 -0.48 8.04 -14.61
C ASN A 90 -1.29 6.82 -14.10
N SER A 91 -1.52 6.71 -12.80
CA SER A 91 -2.31 5.61 -12.23
C SER A 91 -3.82 5.84 -12.48
N PRO A 92 -4.58 4.79 -12.85
CA PRO A 92 -6.02 4.87 -13.11
C PRO A 92 -6.82 4.98 -11.80
N ILE A 93 -6.61 6.05 -11.05
CA ILE A 93 -7.33 6.32 -9.80
C ILE A 93 -8.68 6.96 -10.19
N PRO A 94 -9.82 6.43 -9.73
CA PRO A 94 -11.13 6.96 -10.10
C PRO A 94 -11.26 8.43 -9.67
N LYS A 95 -11.72 9.30 -10.57
CA LYS A 95 -11.95 10.73 -10.31
C LYS A 95 -13.09 10.90 -9.30
N SER A 96 -12.76 11.18 -8.04
CA SER A 96 -13.68 11.82 -7.08
C SER A 96 -12.89 12.87 -6.30
N ASP A 97 -13.50 13.99 -5.92
CA ASP A 97 -12.78 15.10 -5.25
C ASP A 97 -12.13 14.69 -3.91
N ASN A 98 -12.74 13.73 -3.19
CA ASN A 98 -12.14 13.16 -1.98
C ASN A 98 -10.86 12.35 -2.27
N ASN A 99 -10.62 11.95 -3.52
CA ASN A 99 -9.44 11.19 -3.89
C ASN A 99 -8.21 12.07 -4.06
N LEU A 100 -8.30 13.37 -4.34
CA LEU A 100 -7.10 14.20 -4.55
C LEU A 100 -6.26 14.32 -3.27
N ARG A 101 -6.93 14.56 -2.12
CA ARG A 101 -6.28 14.57 -0.79
C ARG A 101 -5.74 13.19 -0.41
N SER A 102 -6.46 12.13 -0.78
CA SER A 102 -6.02 10.75 -0.57
C SER A 102 -4.78 10.38 -1.40
N VAL A 103 -4.68 10.88 -2.65
CA VAL A 103 -3.53 10.67 -3.53
C VAL A 103 -2.31 11.40 -3.02
N GLY A 104 -2.45 12.67 -2.62
CA GLY A 104 -1.35 13.43 -2.01
C GLY A 104 -0.79 12.73 -0.77
N PHE A 105 -1.67 12.25 0.12
CA PHE A 105 -1.23 11.48 1.30
C PHE A 105 -0.49 10.20 0.93
N LYS A 106 -0.95 9.47 -0.09
CA LYS A 106 -0.26 8.26 -0.57
C LYS A 106 1.11 8.56 -1.16
N ILE A 107 1.25 9.64 -1.92
CA ILE A 107 2.55 10.07 -2.48
C ILE A 107 3.53 10.35 -1.34
N ILE A 108 3.11 11.15 -0.35
CA ILE A 108 3.95 11.50 0.80
C ILE A 108 4.34 10.27 1.60
N LEU A 109 3.40 9.35 1.85
CA LEU A 109 3.67 8.13 2.60
C LEU A 109 4.70 7.24 1.88
N ASN A 110 4.52 7.02 0.57
CA ASN A 110 5.48 6.24 -0.22
C ASN A 110 6.85 6.93 -0.30
N TYR A 111 6.88 8.25 -0.42
CA TYR A 111 8.12 9.03 -0.39
C TYR A 111 8.89 8.82 0.92
N LEU A 112 8.23 8.95 2.07
CA LEU A 112 8.87 8.74 3.37
C LEU A 112 9.44 7.33 3.51
N ILE A 113 8.71 6.32 3.05
CA ILE A 113 9.18 4.92 3.04
C ILE A 113 10.42 4.77 2.15
N ILE A 114 10.40 5.34 0.95
CA ILE A 114 11.52 5.27 0.00
C ILE A 114 12.77 5.94 0.57
N VAL A 115 12.65 7.15 1.13
CA VAL A 115 13.78 7.88 1.73
C VAL A 115 14.33 7.10 2.91
N LEU A 116 13.48 6.58 3.79
CA LEU A 116 13.91 5.81 4.95
C LEU A 116 14.65 4.53 4.53
N LEU A 117 14.12 3.77 3.57
CA LEU A 117 14.79 2.59 3.02
C LEU A 117 16.11 2.94 2.32
N GLY A 118 16.14 4.03 1.56
CA GLY A 118 17.33 4.52 0.88
C GLY A 118 18.43 4.92 1.86
N CYS A 119 18.11 5.67 2.91
CA CYS A 119 19.07 6.03 3.95
C CYS A 119 19.60 4.80 4.69
N ILE A 120 18.74 3.85 5.07
CA ILE A 120 19.17 2.59 5.70
C ILE A 120 20.13 1.83 4.78
N PHE A 121 19.82 1.74 3.49
CA PHE A 121 20.65 1.06 2.51
C PHE A 121 22.03 1.72 2.36
N LEU A 122 22.05 3.06 2.24
CA LEU A 122 23.29 3.81 2.11
C LEU A 122 24.18 3.73 3.36
N LEU A 123 23.58 3.77 4.55
CA LEU A 123 24.28 3.55 5.83
C LEU A 123 24.83 2.12 5.93
N ALA A 124 24.05 1.12 5.52
CA ALA A 124 24.47 -0.28 5.57
C ALA A 124 25.68 -0.58 4.67
N ILE A 125 25.85 0.17 3.58
CA ILE A 125 27.00 0.03 2.67
C ILE A 125 28.20 0.90 3.12
N GLY A 126 28.03 1.74 4.14
CA GLY A 126 29.10 2.61 4.64
C GLY A 126 29.46 3.74 3.67
N ILE A 127 28.57 4.07 2.72
CA ILE A 127 28.76 5.19 1.79
C ILE A 127 28.63 6.54 2.52
N ILE A 128 27.86 6.55 3.61
CA ILE A 128 27.66 7.71 4.47
C ILE A 128 28.13 7.35 5.88
N HIS A 129 28.97 8.22 6.44
CA HIS A 129 29.49 8.16 7.81
C HIS A 129 29.00 9.37 8.61
#